data_AF-A0A4D6N3M0-F1
#
_entry.id   AF-A0A4D6N3M0-F1
#
_cell.length_a   1.000
_cell.length_b   1.000
_cell.length_c   1.000
_cell.angle_alpha   90.00
_cell.angle_beta   90.00
_cell.angle_gamma   90.00
#
_symmetry.space_group_name_H-M   'P 1'
#
loop_
_entity.id
_entity.type
_entity.pdbx_description
1 polymer ?
#
loop_
_entity_poly.entity_id
_entity_poly.type
_entity_poly.pdbx_seq_one_letter_code
_entity_poly.pdbx_strand_id
1 'polypeptide(L)'
;MDPTANWYFKTFLDSGEFGFGQSMVSLEPSADCPPNAAFLDAYFADEDGVPVKIANAICIFEKYAGDIMWRHTESELHDEEVGLTGILGIKGTSYTHVDQIKEDVFGTLLSENTIGVHHDHYLTYHLDLDIDGQANSFMKTNLETVTVRNHSSPRKSSIRVDFVNKRVLR
;
A
#
# COMPACT_ATOMS: atom_id res chain seq x y z
N MET A 1 -11.22 11.06 9.95
CA MET A 1 -10.21 12.09 10.25
C MET A 1 -10.80 13.07 11.25
N ASP A 2 -10.16 13.23 12.41
CA ASP A 2 -10.67 14.03 13.54
C ASP A 2 -10.10 15.47 13.48
N PRO A 3 -10.95 16.52 13.31
CA PRO A 3 -10.51 17.91 13.18
C PRO A 3 -10.29 18.61 14.53
N THR A 4 -10.47 17.94 15.67
CA THR A 4 -10.31 18.54 16.99
C THR A 4 -8.84 18.83 17.31
N ALA A 5 -8.60 19.73 18.27
CA ALA A 5 -7.28 20.21 18.65
C ALA A 5 -6.25 19.10 18.95
N ASN A 6 -6.70 17.92 19.37
CA ASN A 6 -5.83 16.80 19.73
C ASN A 6 -5.42 15.91 18.53
N TRP A 7 -6.06 16.08 17.37
CA TRP A 7 -5.88 15.19 16.21
C TRP A 7 -5.68 15.90 14.88
N TYR A 8 -6.07 17.17 14.74
CA TYR A 8 -6.02 17.88 13.45
C TYR A 8 -4.63 17.93 12.79
N PHE A 9 -3.56 17.84 13.57
CA PHE A 9 -2.17 17.91 13.11
C PHE A 9 -1.55 16.53 12.83
N LYS A 10 -2.26 15.43 13.11
CA LYS A 10 -1.73 14.07 12.97
C LYS A 10 -1.84 13.60 11.52
N THR A 11 -0.84 13.94 10.73
CA THR A 11 -0.69 13.53 9.33
C THR A 11 0.77 13.15 9.07
N PHE A 12 1.18 12.01 9.64
CA PHE A 12 2.59 11.59 9.63
C PHE A 12 3.14 11.44 8.21
N LEU A 13 4.40 11.84 8.05
CA LEU A 13 5.22 11.52 6.88
C LEU A 13 6.34 10.58 7.33
N ASP A 14 6.00 9.32 7.61
CA ASP A 14 6.83 8.32 8.27
C ASP A 14 8.29 8.31 7.79
N SER A 15 8.50 8.15 6.48
CA SER A 15 9.84 8.11 5.89
C SER A 15 10.61 9.44 6.02
N GLY A 16 9.93 10.58 5.94
CA GLY A 16 10.55 11.90 5.94
C GLY A 16 10.75 12.49 7.35
N GLU A 17 9.91 12.13 8.30
CA GLU A 17 9.93 12.65 9.68
C GLU A 17 10.64 11.70 10.65
N PHE A 18 10.52 10.39 10.45
CA PHE A 18 11.04 9.37 11.39
C PHE A 18 12.09 8.45 10.77
N GLY A 19 12.18 8.44 9.43
CA GLY A 19 13.14 7.60 8.71
C GLY A 19 12.75 6.13 8.72
N PHE A 20 12.24 5.64 7.60
CA PHE A 20 11.77 4.26 7.47
C PHE A 20 12.89 3.23 7.74
N GLY A 21 14.13 3.56 7.32
CA GLY A 21 15.30 2.73 7.58
C GLY A 21 15.76 2.72 9.04
N GLN A 22 15.62 3.83 9.76
CA GLN A 22 15.97 3.93 11.18
C GLN A 22 14.93 3.26 12.08
N SER A 23 13.68 3.24 11.61
CA SER A 23 12.55 2.59 12.26
C SER A 23 12.45 1.08 11.96
N MET A 24 13.41 0.50 11.23
CA MET A 24 13.44 -0.94 10.97
C MET A 24 13.68 -1.72 12.27
N VAL A 25 12.98 -2.85 12.41
CA VAL A 25 13.15 -3.78 13.53
C VAL A 25 13.87 -5.05 13.05
N SER A 26 14.55 -5.73 13.97
CA SER A 26 15.11 -7.05 13.69
C SER A 26 14.00 -8.07 13.49
N LEU A 27 14.00 -8.75 12.35
CA LEU A 27 13.03 -9.79 12.02
C LEU A 27 13.29 -11.05 12.85
N GLU A 28 12.23 -11.60 13.44
CA GLU A 28 12.27 -12.82 14.24
C GLU A 28 12.18 -14.07 13.33
N PRO A 29 13.23 -14.93 13.30
CA PRO A 29 13.23 -16.11 12.45
C PRO A 29 12.06 -17.06 12.74
N SER A 30 11.44 -17.59 11.69
CA SER A 30 10.26 -18.48 11.75
C SER A 30 8.95 -17.83 12.24
N ALA A 31 8.98 -16.58 12.69
CA ALA A 31 7.78 -15.81 13.03
C ALA A 31 7.47 -14.78 11.93
N ASP A 32 8.43 -13.90 11.63
CA ASP A 32 8.27 -12.86 10.60
C ASP A 32 8.64 -13.38 9.19
N CYS A 33 9.58 -14.34 9.13
CA CYS A 33 10.06 -14.93 7.89
C CYS A 33 10.10 -16.46 7.99
N PRO A 34 9.90 -17.21 6.88
CA PRO A 34 9.88 -18.66 6.92
C PRO A 34 11.25 -19.27 7.26
N PRO A 35 11.31 -20.54 7.71
CA PRO A 35 12.55 -21.17 8.18
C PRO A 35 13.68 -21.27 7.13
N ASN A 36 13.36 -21.19 5.85
CA ASN A 36 14.33 -21.24 4.75
C ASN A 36 14.85 -19.86 4.32
N ALA A 37 14.53 -18.80 5.07
CA ALA A 37 14.97 -17.45 4.77
C ALA A 37 16.46 -17.23 5.06
N ALA A 38 17.11 -16.49 4.17
CA ALA A 38 18.40 -15.85 4.41
C ALA A 38 18.17 -14.44 4.96
N PHE A 39 19.00 -14.01 5.92
CA PHE A 39 18.88 -12.70 6.56
C PHE A 39 20.07 -11.81 6.19
N LEU A 40 19.79 -10.52 6.04
CA LEU A 40 20.77 -9.47 5.80
C LEU A 40 20.70 -8.43 6.92
N ASP A 41 21.87 -8.04 7.42
CA ASP A 41 22.00 -6.95 8.38
C ASP A 41 22.00 -5.60 7.66
N ALA A 42 21.47 -4.57 8.32
CA ALA A 42 21.56 -3.18 7.86
C ALA A 42 22.29 -2.32 8.89
N TYR A 43 22.78 -1.16 8.44
CA TYR A 43 23.38 -0.16 9.31
C TYR A 43 22.82 1.22 8.96
N PHE A 44 22.66 2.07 9.97
CA PHE A 44 22.38 3.50 9.80
C PHE A 44 23.29 4.30 10.73
N ALA A 45 23.41 5.60 10.51
CA ALA A 45 24.17 6.49 11.39
C ALA A 45 23.23 7.10 12.45
N ASP A 46 23.65 7.08 13.72
CA ASP A 46 22.93 7.80 14.78
C ASP A 46 23.19 9.32 14.75
N GLU A 47 22.68 10.03 15.76
CA GLU A 47 22.81 11.48 15.91
C GLU A 47 24.28 11.96 16.00
N ASP A 48 25.17 11.12 16.52
CA ASP A 48 26.62 11.38 16.62
C ASP A 48 27.40 10.88 15.38
N GLY A 49 26.70 10.29 14.40
CA GLY A 49 27.28 9.72 13.19
C GLY A 49 27.89 8.33 13.39
N VAL A 50 27.64 7.68 14.52
CA VAL A 50 28.14 6.35 14.83
C VAL A 50 27.26 5.30 14.12
N PRO A 51 27.85 4.30 13.45
CA PRO A 51 27.07 3.27 12.78
C PRO A 51 26.36 2.36 13.79
N VAL A 52 25.04 2.35 13.73
CA VAL A 52 24.15 1.45 14.48
C VAL A 52 23.79 0.26 13.59
N LYS A 53 23.99 -0.95 14.12
CA LYS A 53 23.62 -2.20 13.46
C LYS A 53 22.16 -2.56 13.73
N ILE A 54 21.42 -2.93 12.69
CA ILE A 54 20.14 -3.62 12.76
C ILE A 54 20.37 -5.04 12.24
N ALA A 55 20.40 -6.01 13.16
CA ALA A 55 20.55 -7.42 12.79
C ALA A 55 19.26 -7.93 12.13
N ASN A 56 19.36 -8.84 11.16
CA ASN A 56 18.18 -9.43 10.48
C ASN A 56 17.20 -8.36 9.94
N ALA A 57 17.72 -7.28 9.37
CA ALA A 57 16.90 -6.16 8.90
C ALA A 57 16.07 -6.52 7.65
N ILE A 58 16.57 -7.43 6.82
CA ILE A 58 15.91 -7.88 5.60
C ILE A 58 15.98 -9.41 5.57
N CYS A 59 14.89 -10.07 5.17
CA CYS A 59 14.90 -11.50 4.87
C CYS A 59 14.58 -11.76 3.40
N ILE A 60 15.27 -12.74 2.81
CA ILE A 60 15.09 -13.18 1.43
C ILE A 60 14.82 -14.68 1.46
N PHE A 61 13.72 -15.10 0.87
CA PHE A 61 13.34 -16.52 0.84
C PHE A 61 12.63 -16.87 -0.46
N GLU A 62 12.75 -18.14 -0.83
CA GLU A 62 11.87 -18.74 -1.84
C GLU A 62 10.63 -19.27 -1.12
N LYS A 63 9.46 -18.99 -1.68
CA LYS A 63 8.17 -19.53 -1.20
C LYS A 63 7.63 -20.47 -2.27
N TYR A 64 7.18 -21.66 -1.86
CA TYR A 64 6.23 -22.40 -2.69
C TYR A 64 4.95 -21.58 -2.73
N ALA A 65 4.70 -20.88 -3.84
CA ALA A 65 3.56 -19.99 -3.97
C ALA A 65 2.24 -20.72 -3.66
N GLY A 66 2.16 -22.03 -3.93
CA GLY A 66 0.90 -22.79 -3.85
C GLY A 66 -0.05 -22.43 -5.00
N ASP A 67 0.14 -21.23 -5.54
CA ASP A 67 -0.47 -20.71 -6.75
C ASP A 67 0.04 -21.43 -7.98
N ILE A 68 -0.89 -21.64 -8.90
CA ILE A 68 -0.63 -22.39 -10.10
C ILE A 68 -0.15 -21.40 -11.15
N MET A 69 1.12 -21.51 -11.53
CA MET A 69 1.76 -20.62 -12.52
C MET A 69 0.94 -20.45 -13.80
N TRP A 70 0.22 -21.50 -14.21
CA TRP A 70 -0.88 -21.42 -15.18
C TRP A 70 -1.78 -22.66 -15.04
N ARG A 71 -3.09 -22.47 -15.12
CA ARG A 71 -4.10 -23.54 -15.22
C ARG A 71 -5.13 -23.14 -16.26
N HIS A 72 -5.66 -24.10 -16.98
CA HIS A 72 -6.87 -23.92 -17.79
C HIS A 72 -8.01 -24.76 -17.19
N THR A 73 -9.12 -24.13 -16.83
CA THR A 73 -10.36 -24.73 -16.28
C THR A 73 -11.52 -23.80 -16.62
N GLU A 74 -12.72 -24.32 -16.89
CA GLU A 74 -13.88 -23.56 -17.40
C GLU A 74 -14.51 -22.52 -16.41
N SER A 75 -13.90 -22.24 -15.25
CA SER A 75 -14.34 -21.16 -14.36
C SER A 75 -13.22 -20.65 -13.43
N GLU A 76 -13.32 -19.37 -13.05
CA GLU A 76 -12.24 -18.50 -12.54
C GLU A 76 -12.15 -18.39 -11.00
N LEU A 77 -10.95 -18.05 -10.50
CA LEU A 77 -10.70 -17.37 -9.23
C LEU A 77 -9.44 -16.48 -9.32
N HIS A 78 -9.36 -15.45 -8.48
CA HIS A 78 -8.28 -14.46 -8.35
C HIS A 78 -7.89 -14.29 -6.86
N ASP A 79 -6.66 -13.83 -6.57
CA ASP A 79 -6.39 -12.78 -5.56
C ASP A 79 -4.91 -12.35 -5.49
N GLU A 80 -4.67 -11.11 -5.01
CA GLU A 80 -3.39 -10.57 -4.52
C GLU A 80 -3.65 -9.76 -3.22
N GLU A 81 -2.70 -9.77 -2.28
CA GLU A 81 -2.89 -9.24 -0.91
C GLU A 81 -1.87 -8.15 -0.54
N VAL A 82 -2.33 -7.15 0.21
CA VAL A 82 -1.51 -6.15 0.92
C VAL A 82 -1.86 -6.22 2.41
N GLY A 83 -0.86 -6.35 3.28
CA GLY A 83 -1.04 -6.51 4.73
C GLY A 83 -0.59 -5.29 5.53
N LEU A 84 -1.42 -4.88 6.51
CA LEU A 84 -1.09 -3.91 7.56
C LEU A 84 -1.35 -4.55 8.93
N THR A 85 -0.46 -4.34 9.89
CA THR A 85 -0.58 -4.85 11.28
C THR A 85 -0.10 -3.79 12.27
N GLY A 86 -0.35 -4.00 13.56
CA GLY A 86 0.08 -3.09 14.63
C GLY A 86 -1.06 -2.66 15.56
N ILE A 87 -0.91 -1.48 16.17
CA ILE A 87 -1.86 -0.93 17.14
C ILE A 87 -2.54 0.30 16.52
N LEU A 88 -3.86 0.38 16.68
CA LEU A 88 -4.66 1.49 16.16
C LEU A 88 -4.36 2.82 16.89
N GLY A 89 -4.45 3.93 16.16
CA GLY A 89 -4.48 5.26 16.76
C GLY A 89 -5.76 5.48 17.57
N ILE A 90 -5.67 5.32 18.90
CA ILE A 90 -6.83 5.40 19.81
C ILE A 90 -7.03 6.80 20.38
N LYS A 91 -8.30 7.24 20.42
CA LYS A 91 -8.82 8.38 21.17
C LYS A 91 -9.62 7.89 22.38
N GLY A 92 -9.25 8.36 23.57
CA GLY A 92 -10.00 8.10 24.80
C GLY A 92 -11.34 8.84 24.81
N THR A 93 -12.38 8.20 25.33
CA THR A 93 -13.72 8.79 25.49
C THR A 93 -14.40 8.33 26.77
N SER A 94 -15.42 9.05 27.23
CA SER A 94 -16.30 8.60 28.32
C SER A 94 -17.32 7.55 27.88
N TYR A 95 -17.48 7.30 26.57
CA TYR A 95 -18.47 6.35 26.07
C TYR A 95 -18.08 4.90 26.39
N THR A 96 -19.04 4.13 26.88
CA THR A 96 -18.89 2.67 27.06
C THR A 96 -19.68 1.88 26.03
N HIS A 97 -20.75 2.47 25.46
CA HIS A 97 -21.64 1.82 24.50
C HIS A 97 -21.98 2.77 23.35
N VAL A 98 -22.25 2.21 22.16
CA VAL A 98 -22.48 2.96 20.92
C VAL A 98 -23.73 3.84 20.95
N ASP A 99 -24.73 3.48 21.75
CA ASP A 99 -25.99 4.22 21.90
C ASP A 99 -25.80 5.58 22.60
N GLN A 100 -24.72 5.74 23.36
CA GLN A 100 -24.33 6.98 24.03
C GLN A 100 -23.78 8.03 23.05
N ILE A 101 -23.35 7.62 21.85
CA ILE A 101 -22.77 8.49 20.84
C ILE A 101 -23.89 9.24 20.12
N LYS A 102 -23.93 10.57 20.27
CA LYS A 102 -24.96 11.45 19.67
C LYS A 102 -24.39 12.46 18.66
N GLU A 103 -23.08 12.43 18.47
CA GLU A 103 -22.32 13.34 17.59
C GLU A 103 -21.32 12.55 16.76
N ASP A 104 -20.72 13.22 15.77
CA ASP A 104 -19.63 12.62 15.02
C ASP A 104 -18.38 12.53 15.91
N VAL A 105 -17.91 11.30 16.12
CA VAL A 105 -16.72 11.01 16.93
C VAL A 105 -15.48 10.76 16.06
N PHE A 106 -15.61 10.87 14.75
CA PHE A 106 -14.54 10.74 13.75
C PHE A 106 -13.78 9.41 13.80
N GLY A 107 -14.46 8.36 14.24
CA GLY A 107 -13.90 7.03 14.45
C GLY A 107 -14.95 6.00 14.83
N THR A 108 -14.49 4.81 15.17
CA THR A 108 -15.34 3.70 15.63
C THR A 108 -15.05 3.40 17.10
N LEU A 109 -16.08 3.24 17.93
CA LEU A 109 -15.92 2.73 19.30
C LEU A 109 -15.56 1.25 19.23
N LEU A 110 -14.31 0.91 19.55
CA LEU A 110 -13.76 -0.45 19.46
C LEU A 110 -13.90 -1.22 20.77
N SER A 111 -13.83 -0.50 21.88
CA SER A 111 -13.98 -1.01 23.24
C SER A 111 -14.51 0.10 24.14
N GLU A 112 -14.84 -0.22 25.39
CA GLU A 112 -15.18 0.79 26.39
C GLU A 112 -14.08 1.87 26.41
N ASN A 113 -14.52 3.12 26.39
CA ASN A 113 -13.66 4.31 26.45
C ASN A 113 -12.68 4.48 25.28
N THR A 114 -12.81 3.70 24.20
CA THR A 114 -11.77 3.53 23.18
C THR A 114 -12.33 3.72 21.77
N ILE A 115 -12.01 4.85 21.14
CA ILE A 115 -12.35 5.13 19.75
C ILE A 115 -11.12 4.94 18.86
N GLY A 116 -11.22 4.10 17.82
CA GLY A 116 -10.25 4.06 16.74
C GLY A 116 -10.54 5.17 15.73
N VAL A 117 -9.63 6.14 15.62
CA VAL A 117 -9.83 7.33 14.78
C VAL A 117 -9.66 6.95 13.31
N HIS A 118 -10.58 7.39 12.44
CA HIS A 118 -10.45 7.17 11.00
C HIS A 118 -9.24 7.92 10.44
N HIS A 119 -8.41 7.21 9.68
CA HIS A 119 -7.20 7.72 9.03
C HIS A 119 -6.96 6.93 7.74
N ASP A 120 -6.08 7.47 6.90
CA ASP A 120 -5.68 6.88 5.63
C ASP A 120 -4.20 6.51 5.67
N HIS A 121 -3.81 5.51 4.88
CA HIS A 121 -2.42 5.18 4.61
C HIS A 121 -2.13 5.44 3.13
N TYR A 122 -1.22 6.36 2.83
CA TYR A 122 -0.77 6.66 1.48
C TYR A 122 0.69 6.25 1.32
N LEU A 123 0.95 5.37 0.35
CA LEU A 123 2.31 4.94 0.00
C LEU A 123 2.63 5.43 -1.42
N THR A 124 3.81 6.02 -1.60
CA THR A 124 4.31 6.45 -2.91
C THR A 124 5.64 5.76 -3.17
N TYR A 125 5.80 5.23 -4.38
CA TYR A 125 7.02 4.56 -4.81
C TYR A 125 7.76 5.42 -5.83
N HIS A 126 9.08 5.47 -5.71
CA HIS A 126 9.95 5.97 -6.77
C HIS A 126 10.37 4.81 -7.66
N LEU A 127 9.90 4.80 -8.91
CA LEU A 127 10.18 3.74 -9.88
C LEU A 127 10.94 4.34 -11.08
N ASP A 128 12.26 4.22 -11.08
CA ASP A 128 13.12 4.61 -12.19
C ASP A 128 13.27 3.45 -13.17
N LEU A 129 12.34 3.36 -14.12
CA LEU A 129 12.23 2.24 -15.05
C LEU A 129 13.03 2.50 -16.34
N ASP A 130 13.99 1.63 -16.60
CA ASP A 130 14.76 1.56 -17.84
C ASP A 130 14.30 0.39 -18.72
N ILE A 131 13.14 0.55 -19.39
CA ILE A 131 12.55 -0.50 -20.23
C ILE A 131 13.37 -0.66 -21.51
N ASP A 132 14.26 -1.67 -21.52
CA ASP A 132 15.22 -1.93 -22.61
C ASP A 132 16.15 -0.73 -22.88
N GLY A 133 16.40 0.09 -21.85
CA GLY A 133 17.26 1.27 -21.90
C GLY A 133 16.63 2.53 -21.30
N GLN A 134 17.37 3.65 -21.33
CA GLN A 134 16.97 4.91 -20.69
C GLN A 134 15.96 5.74 -21.51
N ALA A 135 15.82 5.46 -22.80
CA ALA A 135 15.02 6.26 -23.73
C ALA A 135 13.55 5.83 -23.72
N ASN A 136 12.85 6.12 -22.62
CA ASN A 136 11.47 5.69 -22.40
C ASN A 136 10.43 6.75 -22.80
N SER A 137 9.19 6.32 -23.00
CA SER A 137 8.01 7.17 -23.19
C SER A 137 6.85 6.64 -22.34
N PHE A 138 5.98 7.53 -21.86
CA PHE A 138 4.77 7.12 -21.16
C PHE A 138 3.58 7.09 -22.13
N MET A 139 3.02 5.90 -22.34
CA MET A 139 1.83 5.73 -23.17
C MET A 139 0.61 5.50 -22.30
N LYS A 140 -0.45 6.27 -22.55
CA LYS A 140 -1.78 5.99 -21.98
C LYS A 140 -2.63 5.28 -23.02
N THR A 141 -3.08 4.08 -22.67
CA THR A 141 -4.05 3.31 -23.45
C THR A 141 -5.46 3.63 -22.96
N ASN A 142 -6.31 4.21 -23.81
CA ASN A 142 -7.72 4.46 -23.52
C ASN A 142 -8.59 3.41 -24.20
N LEU A 143 -9.63 2.96 -23.50
CA LEU A 143 -10.70 2.15 -24.07
C LEU A 143 -11.87 3.07 -24.41
N GLU A 144 -12.16 3.21 -25.70
CA GLU A 144 -13.22 4.09 -26.20
C GLU A 144 -14.37 3.30 -26.79
N THR A 145 -15.60 3.73 -26.49
CA THR A 145 -16.78 3.18 -27.16
C THR A 145 -16.96 3.86 -28.50
N VAL A 146 -16.91 3.08 -29.59
CA VAL A 146 -17.12 3.56 -30.95
C VAL A 146 -18.48 3.09 -31.46
N THR A 147 -19.34 4.05 -31.82
CA THR A 147 -20.66 3.77 -32.39
C THR A 147 -20.56 3.41 -33.87
N VAL A 148 -21.20 2.31 -34.27
CA VAL A 148 -21.31 1.88 -35.66
C VAL A 148 -22.42 2.68 -36.34
N ARG A 149 -22.05 3.65 -37.17
CA ARG A 149 -23.02 4.55 -37.84
C ARG A 149 -23.46 4.08 -39.22
N ASN A 150 -22.65 3.26 -39.89
CA ASN A 150 -22.82 2.90 -41.30
C ASN A 150 -23.55 1.56 -41.52
N HIS A 151 -24.25 1.03 -40.51
CA HIS A 151 -24.93 -0.27 -40.56
C HIS A 151 -24.07 -1.45 -41.06
N SER A 152 -22.73 -1.33 -40.98
CA SER A 152 -21.79 -2.38 -41.43
C SER A 152 -21.72 -3.59 -40.49
N SER A 153 -22.39 -3.51 -39.33
CA SER A 153 -22.44 -4.56 -38.32
C SER A 153 -23.81 -4.55 -37.63
N PRO A 154 -24.33 -5.72 -37.22
CA PRO A 154 -25.52 -5.78 -36.36
C PRO A 154 -25.27 -5.20 -34.96
N ARG A 155 -24.01 -5.05 -34.53
CA ARG A 155 -23.66 -4.40 -33.26
C ARG A 155 -23.73 -2.87 -33.40
N LYS A 156 -24.34 -2.21 -32.43
CA LYS A 156 -24.46 -0.73 -32.37
C LYS A 156 -23.16 -0.03 -31.98
N SER A 157 -22.25 -0.74 -31.30
CA SER A 157 -20.94 -0.23 -30.90
C SER A 157 -19.90 -1.34 -30.68
N SER A 158 -18.64 -0.93 -30.60
CA SER A 158 -17.50 -1.74 -30.15
C SER A 158 -16.59 -0.93 -29.24
N ILE A 159 -15.73 -1.62 -28.49
CA ILE A 159 -14.61 -0.99 -27.79
C ILE A 159 -13.45 -0.90 -28.78
N ARG A 160 -12.82 0.26 -28.86
CA ARG A 160 -11.58 0.52 -29.59
C ARG A 160 -10.51 0.94 -28.60
N VAL A 161 -9.28 0.55 -28.89
CA VAL A 161 -8.10 1.06 -28.18
C VAL A 161 -7.61 2.32 -28.87
N ASP A 162 -7.40 3.38 -28.09
CA ASP A 162 -6.71 4.60 -28.52
C ASP A 162 -5.44 4.81 -27.70
N PHE A 163 -4.38 5.26 -28.36
CA PHE A 163 -3.06 5.42 -27.76
C PHE A 163 -2.69 6.90 -27.71
N VAL A 164 -2.48 7.42 -26.50
CA VAL A 164 -2.03 8.79 -26.29
C VAL A 164 -0.60 8.76 -25.76
N ASN A 165 0.34 9.26 -26.56
CA ASN A 165 1.70 9.49 -26.10
C ASN A 165 1.71 10.71 -25.18
N LYS A 166 1.99 10.50 -23.88
CA LYS A 166 2.22 11.61 -22.96
C LYS A 166 3.71 11.88 -22.91
N ARG A 167 4.07 13.13 -23.23
CA ARG A 167 5.43 13.59 -23.04
C ARG A 167 5.78 13.51 -21.56
N VAL A 168 6.77 12.71 -21.21
CA VAL A 168 7.36 12.69 -19.87
C VAL A 168 8.22 13.96 -19.78
N LEU A 169 7.82 14.91 -18.92
CA LEU A 169 8.67 16.03 -18.56
C LEU A 169 9.71 15.44 -17.58
N ARG A 170 10.97 15.36 -18.02
CA ARG A 170 12.11 15.20 -17.13
C ARG A 170 12.42 16.54 -16.48
#